data_AF-A0AAP4F4T3-F1
#
_entry.id   AF-A0AAP4F4T3-F1
#
_cell.length_a   1.000
_cell.length_b   1.000
_cell.length_c   1.000
_cell.angle_alpha   90.00
_cell.angle_beta   90.00
_cell.angle_gamma   90.00
#
_symmetry.space_group_name_H-M   'P 1'
#
loop_
_entity.id
_entity.type
_entity.pdbx_description
1 polymer ?
#
loop_
_entity_poly.entity_id
_entity_poly.type
_entity_poly.pdbx_seq_one_letter_code
_entity_poly.pdbx_strand_id
1 'polypeptide(L)'
;MESANALSFYDAAKWVYQRRGKLSGAAETESWWLFAPASPEPGKGPIMINRKTNELEQFGSLPKEWKPRLEAFKKEGPTPLSIPEEFYGEPEDISL
;
A
#
# COMPACT_ATOMS: atom_id res chain seq x y z
N MET A 1 23.57 17.95 -3.46
CA MET A 1 22.38 17.56 -2.66
C MET A 1 22.03 16.16 -3.14
N GLU A 2 22.49 15.15 -2.40
CA GLU A 2 22.24 13.75 -2.75
C GLU A 2 20.73 13.52 -2.73
N SER A 3 20.19 13.16 -3.90
CA SER A 3 18.87 12.55 -4.02
C SER A 3 18.90 11.29 -3.16
N ALA A 4 18.44 11.40 -1.90
CA ALA A 4 18.19 10.24 -1.07
C ALA A 4 17.39 9.26 -1.92
N ASN A 5 17.96 8.07 -2.17
CA ASN A 5 17.39 7.08 -3.07
C ASN A 5 15.91 6.91 -2.77
N ALA A 6 15.06 7.49 -3.62
CA ALA A 6 13.63 7.26 -3.55
C ALA A 6 13.44 5.75 -3.63
N LEU A 7 12.73 5.17 -2.66
CA LEU A 7 12.44 3.74 -2.67
C LEU A 7 11.88 3.40 -4.05
N SER A 8 12.19 2.23 -4.59
CA SER A 8 11.55 1.74 -5.81
C SER A 8 10.22 1.05 -5.49
N PHE A 9 9.27 1.05 -6.43
CA PHE A 9 7.99 0.37 -6.23
C PHE A 9 8.17 -1.11 -5.90
N TYR A 10 9.14 -1.76 -6.55
CA TYR A 10 9.52 -3.14 -6.27
C TYR A 10 9.97 -3.34 -4.81
N ASP A 11 10.83 -2.45 -4.31
CA ASP A 11 11.33 -2.54 -2.93
C ASP A 11 10.20 -2.33 -1.91
N ALA A 12 9.26 -1.40 -2.18
CA ALA A 12 8.08 -1.27 -1.34
C ALA A 12 7.18 -2.49 -1.40
N ALA A 13 6.88 -3.02 -2.59
CA ALA A 13 6.05 -4.21 -2.73
C ALA A 13 6.67 -5.38 -1.95
N LYS A 14 7.98 -5.58 -2.07
CA LYS A 14 8.75 -6.57 -1.28
C LYS A 14 8.61 -6.32 0.22
N TRP A 15 8.70 -5.05 0.65
CA TRP A 15 8.64 -4.69 2.06
C TRP A 15 7.25 -4.91 2.67
N VAL A 16 6.19 -4.58 1.93
CA VAL A 16 4.81 -4.87 2.34
C VAL A 16 4.57 -6.37 2.34
N TYR A 17 5.05 -7.08 1.30
CA TYR A 17 4.92 -8.53 1.17
C TYR A 17 5.53 -9.27 2.38
N GLN A 18 6.73 -8.87 2.82
CA GLN A 18 7.37 -9.47 4.01
C GLN A 18 6.58 -9.28 5.31
N ARG A 19 5.66 -8.32 5.38
CA ARG A 19 4.88 -8.00 6.59
C ARG A 19 3.45 -8.51 6.55
N ARG A 20 2.82 -8.54 5.37
CA ARG A 20 1.39 -8.86 5.20
C ARG A 20 1.14 -10.05 4.28
N GLY A 21 2.19 -10.63 3.70
CA GLY A 21 2.05 -11.69 2.71
C GLY A 21 1.65 -11.13 1.35
N LYS A 22 0.98 -11.97 0.56
CA LYS A 22 0.62 -11.66 -0.83
C LYS A 22 -0.23 -10.38 -0.94
N LEU A 23 -0.09 -9.69 -2.07
CA LEU A 23 -0.74 -8.41 -2.37
C LEU A 23 -1.72 -8.60 -3.54
N SER A 24 -2.88 -7.97 -3.46
CA SER A 24 -3.93 -8.05 -4.49
C SER A 24 -4.03 -6.79 -5.35
N GLY A 25 -3.47 -5.67 -4.89
CA GLY A 25 -3.49 -4.42 -5.65
C GLY A 25 -2.54 -3.37 -5.10
N ALA A 26 -2.13 -2.47 -5.98
CA ALA A 26 -1.40 -1.27 -5.61
C ALA A 26 -1.83 -0.06 -6.43
N ALA A 27 -1.57 1.12 -5.89
CA ALA A 27 -1.69 2.37 -6.61
C ALA A 27 -0.60 3.34 -6.15
N GLU A 28 -0.28 4.31 -7.00
CA GLU A 28 0.68 5.36 -6.68
C GLU A 28 0.15 6.77 -6.90
N THR A 29 0.72 7.70 -6.15
CA THR A 29 0.70 9.15 -6.43
C THR A 29 2.15 9.63 -6.47
N GLU A 30 2.36 10.93 -6.72
CA GLU A 30 3.72 11.53 -6.68
C GLU A 30 4.45 11.29 -5.36
N SER A 31 3.72 11.16 -4.25
CA SER A 31 4.31 11.09 -2.92
C SER A 31 4.12 9.74 -2.23
N TRP A 32 3.20 8.90 -2.70
CA TRP A 32 2.79 7.71 -1.96
C TRP A 32 2.63 6.48 -2.84
N TRP A 33 2.92 5.33 -2.27
CA TRP A 33 2.38 4.06 -2.73
C TRP A 33 1.34 3.56 -1.74
N LEU A 34 0.30 2.94 -2.27
CA LEU A 34 -0.77 2.29 -1.54
C LEU A 34 -0.76 0.82 -1.94
N PHE A 35 -0.84 -0.08 -0.95
CA PHE A 35 -0.89 -1.52 -1.16
C PHE A 35 -2.10 -2.12 -0.45
N ALA A 36 -2.79 -3.02 -1.16
CA ALA A 36 -3.85 -3.86 -0.63
C ALA A 36 -3.32 -5.29 -0.45
N PRO A 37 -3.44 -5.88 0.76
CA PRO A 37 -3.12 -7.29 0.98
C PRO A 37 -4.13 -8.19 0.25
N ALA A 38 -3.67 -9.35 -0.21
CA ALA A 38 -4.51 -10.37 -0.82
C ALA A 38 -5.41 -11.06 0.21
N SER A 39 -4.86 -11.33 1.40
CA SER A 39 -5.59 -11.84 2.57
C SER A 39 -5.75 -10.72 3.59
N PRO A 40 -6.85 -9.94 3.56
CA PRO A 40 -7.09 -8.89 4.54
C PRO A 40 -7.33 -9.49 5.92
N GLU A 41 -6.52 -9.07 6.89
CA GLU A 41 -6.64 -9.51 8.28
C GLU A 41 -7.67 -8.65 9.03
N PRO A 42 -8.55 -9.25 9.85
CA PRO A 42 -9.40 -8.50 10.76
C PRO A 42 -8.54 -7.59 11.63
N GLY A 43 -8.91 -6.33 11.77
CA GLY A 43 -8.12 -5.40 12.57
C GLY A 43 -7.11 -4.54 11.80
N LYS A 44 -6.88 -4.80 10.50
CA LYS A 44 -5.82 -4.12 9.74
C LYS A 44 -6.30 -3.52 8.43
N GLY A 45 -6.03 -2.24 8.23
CA GLY A 45 -6.32 -1.51 7.01
C GLY A 45 -5.24 -1.65 5.94
N PRO A 46 -5.33 -0.83 4.87
CA PRO A 46 -4.32 -0.77 3.82
C PRO A 46 -2.96 -0.29 4.34
N ILE A 47 -1.93 -0.42 3.51
CA ILE A 47 -0.58 0.06 3.84
C ILE A 47 -0.19 1.14 2.85
N MET A 48 0.32 2.26 3.38
CA MET A 48 0.86 3.35 2.59
C MET A 48 2.35 3.53 2.88
N ILE A 49 3.12 3.84 1.85
CA ILE A 49 4.55 4.11 1.97
C ILE A 49 4.86 5.43 1.28
N ASN A 50 5.51 6.35 1.99
CA ASN A 50 5.96 7.62 1.45
C ASN A 50 7.19 7.39 0.58
N ARG A 51 7.12 7.82 -0.68
CA ARG A 51 8.18 7.65 -1.69
C ARG A 51 9.44 8.47 -1.38
N LYS A 52 9.26 9.59 -0.67
CA LYS A 52 10.30 10.58 -0.40
C LYS A 52 11.01 10.31 0.92
N THR A 53 10.27 9.82 1.93
CA THR A 53 10.80 9.61 3.29
C THR A 53 10.96 8.14 3.66
N ASN A 54 10.42 7.22 2.86
CA ASN A 54 10.33 5.78 3.15
C ASN A 54 9.54 5.45 4.43
N GLU A 55 8.76 6.42 4.91
CA GLU A 55 7.86 6.24 6.05
C GLU A 55 6.72 5.29 5.67
N LEU A 56 6.45 4.32 6.54
CA LEU A 56 5.35 3.38 6.37
C LEU A 56 4.21 3.71 7.33
N GLU A 57 3.04 3.95 6.76
CA GLU A 57 1.78 4.08 7.47
C GLU A 57 0.98 2.79 7.32
N GLN A 58 0.85 2.04 8.42
CA GLN A 58 -0.08 0.92 8.51
C GLN A 58 -1.33 1.37 9.23
N PHE A 59 -2.48 1.31 8.56
CA PHE A 59 -3.73 1.67 9.19
C PHE A 59 -4.34 0.53 10.02
N GLY A 60 -5.07 0.90 11.07
CA GLY A 60 -5.93 -0.01 11.82
C GLY A 60 -7.20 -0.41 11.04
N SER A 61 -8.06 -1.22 11.64
CA SER A 61 -9.31 -1.67 11.02
C SER A 61 -10.37 -0.59 10.94
N LEU A 62 -10.34 0.41 11.82
CA LEU A 62 -11.45 1.32 11.94
C LEU A 62 -11.47 2.27 10.75
N PRO A 63 -12.55 2.30 9.94
CA PRO A 63 -12.56 3.14 8.76
C PRO A 63 -12.36 4.63 9.07
N LYS A 64 -12.72 5.10 10.26
CA LYS A 64 -12.46 6.48 10.68
C LYS A 64 -10.97 6.85 10.72
N GLU A 65 -10.08 5.86 10.90
CA GLU A 65 -8.63 6.06 11.02
C GLU A 65 -7.97 6.21 9.65
N TRP A 66 -8.44 5.47 8.64
CA TRP A 66 -7.83 5.47 7.30
C TRP A 66 -8.65 6.17 6.23
N LYS A 67 -9.98 6.33 6.39
CA LYS A 67 -10.82 7.00 5.38
C LYS A 67 -10.32 8.40 5.05
N PRO A 68 -10.03 9.31 6.01
CA PRO A 68 -9.57 10.66 5.66
C PRO A 68 -8.29 10.63 4.81
N ARG A 69 -7.39 9.71 5.14
CA ARG A 69 -6.10 9.56 4.46
C ARG A 69 -6.24 8.94 3.07
N LEU A 70 -7.12 7.95 2.92
CA LEU A 70 -7.47 7.36 1.63
C LEU A 70 -8.18 8.35 0.71
N GLU A 71 -9.07 9.20 1.26
CA GLU A 71 -9.72 10.27 0.49
C GLU A 71 -8.72 11.34 0.03
N ALA A 72 -7.75 11.70 0.88
CA ALA A 72 -6.64 12.57 0.47
C ALA A 72 -5.82 11.93 -0.66
N PHE A 73 -5.48 10.64 -0.53
CA PHE A 73 -4.77 9.89 -1.57
C PHE A 73 -5.55 9.85 -2.89
N LYS A 74 -6.87 9.63 -2.86
CA LYS A 74 -7.72 9.66 -4.07
C LYS A 74 -7.73 11.03 -4.74
N LYS A 75 -7.72 12.12 -3.96
CA LYS A 75 -7.68 13.50 -4.51
C LYS A 75 -6.38 13.82 -5.24
N GLU A 76 -5.28 13.12 -4.94
CA GLU A 76 -4.02 13.23 -5.67
C GLU A 76 -4.06 12.56 -7.05
N GLY A 77 -5.15 11.89 -7.43
CA GLY A 77 -5.30 11.23 -8.73
C GLY A 77 -4.44 9.99 -8.87
N PRO A 78 -4.63 8.96 -8.02
CA PRO A 78 -3.74 7.82 -7.98
C PRO A 78 -3.82 6.98 -9.25
N THR A 79 -2.67 6.50 -9.71
CA THR A 79 -2.56 5.58 -10.85
C THR A 79 -2.43 4.14 -10.34
N PRO A 80 -3.30 3.20 -10.77
CA PRO A 80 -3.14 1.79 -10.43
C PRO A 80 -1.81 1.24 -10.94
N LEU A 81 -1.18 0.39 -10.14
CA LEU A 81 0.06 -0.29 -10.50
C LEU A 81 -0.13 -1.80 -10.49
N SER A 82 0.55 -2.46 -11.43
CA SER A 82 0.62 -3.92 -11.45
C SER A 82 1.56 -4.40 -10.37
N ILE A 83 1.08 -5.27 -9.49
CA ILE A 83 1.90 -5.94 -8.48
C ILE A 83 2.90 -6.87 -9.19
N PRO A 84 4.19 -6.88 -8.81
CA PRO A 84 5.13 -7.87 -9.32
C PRO A 84 4.66 -9.30 -9.02
N GLU A 85 4.79 -10.21 -9.98
CA GLU A 85 4.19 -11.55 -9.94
C GLU A 85 4.59 -12.34 -8.68
N GLU A 86 5.83 -12.19 -8.20
CA GLU A 86 6.29 -12.88 -6.99
C GLU A 86 5.56 -12.43 -5.72
N PHE A 87 5.02 -11.21 -5.69
CA PHE A 87 4.29 -10.64 -4.55
C PHE A 87 2.77 -10.73 -4.72
N TYR A 88 2.28 -11.00 -5.94
CA TYR A 88 0.86 -11.06 -6.24
C TYR A 88 0.19 -12.32 -5.67
N GLY A 89 -1.02 -12.14 -5.15
CA GLY A 89 -1.95 -13.23 -4.84
C GLY A 89 -3.39 -12.79 -5.09
N GLU A 90 -4.25 -13.75 -5.40
CA GLU A 90 -5.67 -13.50 -5.62
C GLU A 90 -6.31 -12.93 -4.34
N PRO A 91 -7.13 -11.86 -4.45
CA PRO A 91 -7.83 -11.33 -3.30
C PRO A 91 -8.78 -12.40 -2.74
N GLU A 92 -8.63 -12.71 -1.45
CA GLU A 92 -9.59 -13.55 -0.75
C GLU A 92 -10.84 -12.72 -0.45
N ASP A 93 -12.01 -13.27 -0.80
CA ASP A 93 -13.27 -12.69 -0.38
C ASP A 93 -13.37 -12.71 1.15
N ILE A 94 -13.31 -11.52 1.74
CA ILE A 94 -13.76 -11.32 3.11
C ILE A 94 -15.28 -11.46 3.08
N SER A 95 -15.76 -12.66 3.39
CA SER A 95 -17.16 -12.86 3.75
C SER A 95 -17.40 -12.09 5.06
N LEU A 96 -17.84 -10.83 4.92
CA LEU A 96 -18.24 -9.96 6.02
C LEU A 96 -19.58 -10.40 6.63
#